data_AF-A0AB34PUN5-F1
#
_entry.id   AF-A0AB34PUN5-F1
#
_cell.length_a   1.000
_cell.length_b   1.000
_cell.length_c   1.000
_cell.angle_alpha   90.00
_cell.angle_beta   90.00
_cell.angle_gamma   90.00
#
_symmetry.space_group_name_H-M   'P 1'
#
loop_
_entity.id
_entity.type
_entity.pdbx_description
1 polymer ?
#
loop_
_entity_poly.entity_id
_entity_poly.type
_entity_poly.pdbx_seq_one_letter_code
_entity_poly.pdbx_strand_id
1 'polypeptide(L)'
;MKRPVSNSIVLTTTEEKIRNVLVGYCDYYNKTNNDSLELRITGGWVRDKLLGNESHDIDIAVNHLTGEEFVNGLHDYLRQHEPELSMNHVHTIKMNPEKSKHLETCTTKLFGVDIDFVNLRSEEYTHDSRVPSIEFGTPEQDAVRRDATLNALFYNLNQGEIEDYTKRGLSDLQNGILKTPLAPIKTFLDDPLRIIRLIRFASKFNFVVESETLNAMKEEHNKSALSTKISKERIEIELRKILTSNNPGYGLQLINYVDLASSIFYVPELAKEFDNESLEEARSQLACHMEIASLIYPNFKQTINNSTEKFKNEFAALMANDDYKNVFWLSVILHPYTNVKSCKPNRDIFNQYLRLGLTSKKSDIAKVSAINMNSAELSRFFSAPELVKRSDIGLYLRKFPEFASLNLIVNALLDCVRKVDQFTQLPKELPVPFPEVGEKILGDENINKVISEIVSRYENLFVQIENWDLTNVHLVKPLIDGTTLSKSLGMKPGPWLRPTIEEILVWQLDNPQSSVDECFEFVKSIIPKYK
;
A
#
# COMPACT_ATOMS: atom_id res chain seq x y z
N MET A 1 -11.77 -21.44 -10.88
CA MET A 1 -13.26 -21.46 -10.76
C MET A 1 -13.82 -20.22 -11.46
N LYS A 2 -14.94 -20.29 -12.19
CA LYS A 2 -15.54 -19.08 -12.79
C LYS A 2 -16.14 -18.21 -11.69
N ARG A 3 -15.90 -16.90 -11.76
CA ARG A 3 -16.45 -15.91 -10.84
C ARG A 3 -17.92 -15.63 -11.16
N PRO A 4 -18.76 -15.35 -10.15
CA PRO A 4 -20.09 -14.83 -10.40
C PRO A 4 -19.94 -13.43 -11.01
N VAL A 5 -20.32 -13.29 -12.27
CA VAL A 5 -20.38 -12.01 -12.97
C VAL A 5 -21.81 -11.83 -13.43
N SER A 6 -22.42 -10.70 -13.05
CA SER A 6 -23.79 -10.38 -13.44
C SER A 6 -23.87 -10.12 -14.95
N ASN A 7 -24.96 -10.55 -15.60
CA ASN A 7 -25.19 -10.24 -17.02
C ASN A 7 -25.80 -8.85 -17.24
N SER A 8 -26.18 -8.18 -16.15
CA SER A 8 -26.81 -6.85 -16.15
C SER A 8 -26.35 -6.06 -14.94
N ILE A 9 -26.29 -4.75 -15.06
CA ILE A 9 -26.01 -3.85 -13.93
C ILE A 9 -27.34 -3.29 -13.41
N VAL A 10 -27.56 -3.42 -12.10
CA VAL A 10 -28.67 -2.78 -11.39
C VAL A 10 -28.15 -1.50 -10.77
N LEU A 11 -28.79 -0.39 -11.10
CA LEU A 11 -28.45 0.91 -10.54
C LEU A 11 -29.08 1.07 -9.15
N THR A 12 -28.37 1.70 -8.23
CA THR A 12 -28.95 2.14 -6.96
C THR A 12 -29.96 3.25 -7.21
N THR A 13 -30.85 3.51 -6.24
CA THR A 13 -31.83 4.61 -6.34
C THR A 13 -31.19 5.97 -6.63
N THR A 14 -29.99 6.22 -6.10
CA THR A 14 -29.25 7.46 -6.39
C THR A 14 -28.68 7.46 -7.80
N GLU A 15 -28.10 6.34 -8.24
CA GLU A 15 -27.57 6.19 -9.61
C GLU A 15 -28.70 6.27 -10.66
N GLU A 16 -29.90 5.76 -10.38
CA GLU A 16 -31.07 5.91 -11.24
C GLU A 16 -31.49 7.38 -11.39
N LYS A 17 -31.50 8.15 -10.30
CA LYS A 17 -31.77 9.59 -10.35
C LYS A 17 -30.73 10.34 -11.17
N ILE A 18 -29.44 10.01 -10.97
CA ILE A 18 -28.34 10.56 -11.77
C ILE A 18 -28.56 10.23 -13.26
N ARG A 19 -28.82 8.96 -13.59
CA ARG A 19 -29.09 8.53 -14.96
C ARG A 19 -30.25 9.30 -15.58
N ASN A 20 -31.38 9.44 -14.87
CA ASN A 20 -32.56 10.12 -15.40
C ASN A 20 -32.27 11.59 -15.76
N VAL A 21 -31.53 12.30 -14.92
CA VAL A 21 -31.11 13.69 -15.19
C VAL A 21 -30.18 13.77 -16.40
N LEU A 22 -29.17 12.91 -16.44
CA LEU A 22 -28.16 12.94 -17.50
C LEU A 22 -28.73 12.53 -18.86
N VAL A 23 -29.53 11.45 -18.90
CA VAL A 23 -30.20 10.97 -20.11
C VAL A 23 -31.27 11.97 -20.56
N GLY A 24 -32.00 12.60 -19.62
CA GLY A 24 -32.96 13.66 -19.94
C GLY A 24 -32.32 14.85 -20.66
N TYR A 25 -31.11 15.24 -20.24
CA TYR A 25 -30.34 16.26 -20.96
C TYR A 25 -29.85 15.77 -22.33
N CYS A 26 -29.38 14.51 -22.46
CA CYS A 26 -29.03 13.95 -23.76
C CYS A 26 -30.20 13.96 -24.73
N ASP A 27 -31.39 13.56 -24.29
CA ASP A 27 -32.60 13.53 -25.11
C ASP A 27 -33.03 14.93 -25.56
N TYR A 28 -32.83 15.94 -24.70
CA TYR A 28 -33.03 17.34 -25.06
C TYR A 28 -32.01 17.81 -26.11
N TYR A 29 -30.73 17.56 -25.87
CA TYR A 29 -29.64 17.93 -26.76
C TYR A 29 -29.80 17.30 -28.16
N ASN A 30 -30.18 16.02 -28.21
CA ASN A 30 -30.32 15.24 -29.44
C ASN A 30 -31.53 15.64 -30.28
N LYS A 31 -32.50 16.35 -29.70
CA LYS A 31 -33.62 16.94 -30.47
C LYS A 31 -33.24 18.22 -31.18
N THR A 32 -32.22 18.94 -30.67
CA THR A 32 -31.85 20.28 -31.15
C THR A 32 -30.57 20.30 -31.97
N ASN A 33 -29.77 19.22 -31.94
CA ASN A 33 -28.48 19.14 -32.60
C ASN A 33 -28.40 17.95 -33.57
N ASN A 34 -27.49 18.04 -34.54
CA ASN A 34 -27.30 16.99 -35.55
C ASN A 34 -26.46 15.81 -35.04
N ASP A 35 -25.52 16.08 -34.12
CA ASP A 35 -24.66 15.05 -33.55
C ASP A 35 -25.28 14.49 -32.27
N SER A 36 -25.50 13.17 -32.24
CA SER A 36 -26.12 12.50 -31.10
C SER A 36 -25.15 12.42 -29.92
N LEU A 37 -25.55 12.98 -28.79
CA LEU A 37 -24.88 12.91 -27.50
C LEU A 37 -25.21 11.58 -26.80
N GLU A 38 -24.16 10.85 -26.46
CA GLU A 38 -24.24 9.57 -25.75
C GLU A 38 -23.28 9.56 -24.57
N LEU A 39 -23.73 8.96 -23.46
CA LEU A 39 -22.98 8.87 -22.23
C LEU A 39 -22.71 7.43 -21.84
N ARG A 40 -21.48 7.17 -21.40
CA ARG A 40 -21.05 5.85 -20.95
C ARG A 40 -20.35 5.95 -19.61
N ILE A 41 -20.75 5.17 -18.61
CA ILE A 41 -19.90 4.97 -17.44
C ILE A 41 -18.77 4.03 -17.87
N THR A 42 -17.53 4.32 -17.47
CA THR A 42 -16.35 3.55 -17.91
C THR A 42 -15.51 3.06 -16.73
N GLY A 43 -14.65 2.06 -16.99
CA GLY A 43 -13.55 1.74 -16.09
C GLY A 43 -13.96 0.97 -14.84
N GLY A 44 -13.50 1.45 -13.67
CA GLY A 44 -13.57 0.71 -12.41
C GLY A 44 -15.00 0.43 -11.95
N TRP A 45 -15.90 1.39 -12.14
CA TRP A 45 -17.29 1.27 -11.71
C TRP A 45 -18.01 0.09 -12.38
N VAL A 46 -17.85 -0.05 -13.70
CA VAL A 46 -18.51 -1.13 -14.48
C VAL A 46 -18.03 -2.50 -14.01
N ARG A 47 -16.70 -2.67 -13.88
CA ARG A 47 -16.08 -3.90 -13.36
C ARG A 47 -16.58 -4.24 -11.96
N ASP A 48 -16.58 -3.26 -11.06
CA ASP A 48 -16.89 -3.48 -9.65
C ASP A 48 -18.37 -3.85 -9.48
N LYS A 49 -19.30 -3.17 -10.17
CA LYS A 49 -20.73 -3.52 -10.23
C LYS A 49 -20.95 -4.93 -10.78
N LEU A 50 -20.24 -5.30 -11.84
CA LEU A 50 -20.31 -6.64 -12.43
C LEU A 50 -19.83 -7.75 -11.49
N LEU A 51 -18.88 -7.45 -10.61
CA LEU A 51 -18.40 -8.34 -9.54
C LEU A 51 -19.27 -8.30 -8.28
N GLY A 52 -20.38 -7.54 -8.28
CA GLY A 52 -21.29 -7.40 -7.14
C GLY A 52 -20.81 -6.43 -6.06
N ASN A 53 -19.85 -5.55 -6.37
CA ASN A 53 -19.35 -4.52 -5.46
C ASN A 53 -19.93 -3.15 -5.82
N GLU A 54 -20.14 -2.32 -4.80
CA GLU A 54 -20.48 -0.91 -4.99
C GLU A 54 -19.23 -0.08 -5.30
N SER A 55 -19.38 0.97 -6.11
CA SER A 55 -18.31 1.91 -6.46
C SER A 55 -18.84 3.34 -6.38
N HIS A 56 -18.08 4.23 -5.76
CA HIS A 56 -18.44 5.64 -5.60
C HIS A 56 -17.73 6.57 -6.59
N ASP A 57 -16.68 6.08 -7.26
CA ASP A 57 -15.99 6.81 -8.33
C ASP A 57 -16.71 6.52 -9.66
N ILE A 58 -17.45 7.50 -10.18
CA ILE A 58 -18.18 7.40 -11.45
C ILE A 58 -17.49 8.26 -12.51
N ASP A 59 -16.83 7.60 -13.47
CA ASP A 59 -16.25 8.24 -14.65
C ASP A 59 -17.24 8.13 -15.82
N ILE A 60 -17.83 9.25 -16.24
CA ILE A 60 -18.76 9.32 -17.37
C ILE A 60 -18.03 9.84 -18.61
N ALA A 61 -17.87 8.98 -19.59
CA ALA A 61 -17.35 9.34 -20.90
C ALA A 61 -18.43 10.00 -21.77
N VAL A 62 -18.10 11.17 -22.30
CA VAL A 62 -18.88 11.96 -23.26
C VAL A 62 -18.27 11.79 -24.65
N ASN A 63 -19.11 11.54 -25.66
CA ASN A 63 -18.65 11.11 -26.97
C ASN A 63 -18.03 12.22 -27.85
N HIS A 64 -18.55 13.44 -27.83
CA HIS A 64 -18.04 14.52 -28.71
C HIS A 64 -17.96 15.91 -28.06
N LEU A 65 -18.53 16.13 -26.87
CA LEU A 65 -18.42 17.39 -26.13
C LEU A 65 -17.30 17.29 -25.08
N THR A 66 -16.61 18.38 -24.77
CA THR A 66 -15.72 18.41 -23.61
C THR A 66 -16.52 18.21 -22.30
N GLY A 67 -15.86 17.75 -21.24
CA GLY A 67 -16.52 17.63 -19.93
C GLY A 67 -17.08 18.97 -19.45
N GLU A 68 -16.42 20.07 -19.78
CA GLU A 68 -16.86 21.43 -19.46
C GLU A 68 -18.11 21.84 -20.26
N GLU A 69 -18.09 21.66 -21.58
CA GLU A 69 -19.24 21.96 -22.45
C GLU A 69 -20.48 21.18 -22.02
N PHE A 70 -20.30 19.90 -21.70
CA PHE A 70 -21.38 19.04 -21.23
C PHE A 70 -21.98 19.55 -19.90
N VAL A 71 -21.14 19.85 -18.91
CA VAL A 71 -21.61 20.30 -17.59
C VAL A 71 -22.29 21.67 -17.66
N ASN A 72 -21.76 22.59 -18.46
CA ASN A 72 -22.38 23.90 -18.67
C ASN A 72 -23.76 23.77 -19.32
N GLY A 73 -23.88 22.96 -20.38
CA GLY A 73 -25.17 22.71 -21.02
C GLY A 73 -26.18 21.97 -20.13
N LEU A 74 -25.71 20.99 -19.34
CA LEU A 74 -26.53 20.30 -18.34
C LEU A 74 -27.09 21.28 -17.30
N HIS A 75 -26.27 22.22 -16.84
CA HIS A 75 -26.69 23.21 -15.85
C HIS A 75 -27.72 24.20 -16.43
N ASP A 76 -27.55 24.62 -17.68
CA ASP A 76 -28.54 25.47 -18.37
C ASP A 76 -29.86 24.72 -18.59
N TYR A 77 -29.80 23.44 -18.97
CA TYR A 77 -30.97 22.58 -19.08
C TYR A 77 -31.72 22.47 -17.74
N LEU A 78 -31.00 22.18 -16.65
CA LEU A 78 -31.58 22.07 -15.31
C LEU A 78 -32.20 23.38 -14.82
N ARG A 79 -31.58 24.53 -15.09
CA ARG A 79 -32.16 25.84 -14.74
C ARG A 79 -33.48 26.11 -15.46
N GLN A 80 -33.61 25.66 -16.70
CA GLN A 80 -34.80 25.90 -17.53
C GLN A 80 -35.92 24.90 -17.26
N HIS A 81 -35.59 23.62 -17.01
CA HIS A 81 -36.57 22.53 -16.96
C HIS A 81 -36.79 21.98 -15.54
N GLU A 82 -35.81 22.03 -14.66
CA GLU A 82 -35.87 21.46 -13.29
C GLU A 82 -35.14 22.36 -12.24
N PRO A 83 -35.60 23.61 -12.02
CA PRO A 83 -34.89 24.59 -11.20
C PRO A 83 -34.71 24.18 -9.73
N GLU A 84 -35.61 23.35 -9.18
CA GLU A 84 -35.50 22.81 -7.83
C GLU A 84 -34.36 21.79 -7.66
N LEU A 85 -34.03 21.02 -8.71
CA LEU A 85 -32.88 20.12 -8.72
C LEU A 85 -31.57 20.89 -8.83
N SER A 86 -31.53 21.90 -9.70
CA SER A 86 -30.34 22.71 -9.99
C SER A 86 -29.74 23.35 -8.73
N MET A 87 -30.59 23.93 -7.86
CA MET A 87 -30.11 24.66 -6.68
C MET A 87 -29.64 23.77 -5.52
N ASN A 88 -30.21 22.58 -5.37
CA ASN A 88 -30.02 21.75 -4.19
C ASN A 88 -29.10 20.54 -4.38
N HIS A 89 -28.88 20.10 -5.63
CA HIS A 89 -28.26 18.79 -5.90
C HIS A 89 -27.11 18.83 -6.89
N VAL A 90 -26.80 19.98 -7.51
CA VAL A 90 -25.70 20.13 -8.47
C VAL A 90 -24.70 21.17 -7.97
N HIS A 91 -23.49 20.73 -7.64
CA HIS A 91 -22.39 21.63 -7.30
C HIS A 91 -21.20 21.37 -8.22
N THR A 92 -20.87 22.35 -9.06
CA THR A 92 -19.67 22.31 -9.88
C THR A 92 -18.46 22.63 -9.00
N ILE A 93 -17.59 21.64 -8.79
CA ILE A 93 -16.30 21.85 -8.11
C ILE A 93 -15.25 22.07 -9.20
N LYS A 94 -14.46 23.14 -9.05
CA LYS A 94 -13.52 23.62 -10.07
C LYS A 94 -12.54 22.54 -10.55
N MET A 95 -12.30 22.64 -11.86
CA MET A 95 -11.19 22.14 -12.69
C MET A 95 -9.98 21.60 -11.92
N ASN A 96 -9.52 20.40 -12.28
CA ASN A 96 -8.24 19.87 -11.84
C ASN A 96 -7.20 19.95 -12.98
N PRO A 97 -6.51 21.10 -13.16
CA PRO A 97 -5.51 21.28 -14.22
C PRO A 97 -4.30 20.34 -14.10
N GLU A 98 -4.11 19.66 -12.96
CA GLU A 98 -3.04 18.66 -12.79
C GLU A 98 -3.36 17.31 -13.44
N LYS A 99 -4.64 16.96 -13.68
CA LYS A 99 -5.04 15.66 -14.25
C LYS A 99 -4.95 15.60 -15.79
N SER A 100 -5.12 16.72 -16.49
CA SER A 100 -5.02 16.78 -17.95
C SER A 100 -4.64 18.19 -18.42
N LYS A 101 -3.46 18.33 -19.04
CA LYS A 101 -3.08 19.58 -19.75
C LYS A 101 -3.70 19.70 -21.15
N HIS A 102 -4.38 18.65 -21.64
CA HIS A 102 -4.81 18.56 -23.04
C HIS A 102 -6.28 18.14 -23.27
N LEU A 103 -7.02 17.68 -22.24
CA LEU A 103 -8.47 17.44 -22.32
C LEU A 103 -9.16 17.87 -21.01
N GLU A 104 -10.16 18.72 -21.12
CA GLU A 104 -10.89 19.34 -20.02
C GLU A 104 -11.80 18.31 -19.34
N THR A 105 -11.27 17.61 -18.34
CA THR A 105 -12.08 16.79 -17.43
C THR A 105 -12.81 17.70 -16.45
N CYS A 106 -14.11 17.49 -16.25
CA CYS A 106 -14.91 18.28 -15.33
C CYS A 106 -15.51 17.38 -14.24
N THR A 107 -15.32 17.76 -12.97
CA THR A 107 -15.94 17.06 -11.84
C THR A 107 -17.15 17.83 -11.36
N THR A 108 -18.29 17.16 -11.23
CA THR A 108 -19.49 17.73 -10.61
C THR A 108 -19.98 16.84 -9.49
N LYS A 109 -20.74 17.40 -8.56
CA LYS A 109 -21.44 16.64 -7.54
C LYS A 109 -22.93 16.59 -7.86
N LEU A 110 -23.47 15.41 -8.14
CA LEU A 110 -24.91 15.17 -8.35
C LEU A 110 -25.46 14.29 -7.24
N PHE A 111 -26.51 14.76 -6.55
CA PHE A 111 -27.17 14.03 -5.45
C PHE A 111 -26.20 13.53 -4.38
N GLY A 112 -25.14 14.30 -4.10
CA GLY A 112 -24.10 13.94 -3.13
C GLY A 112 -23.02 12.98 -3.63
N VAL A 113 -23.08 12.54 -4.89
CA VAL A 113 -22.08 11.69 -5.54
C VAL A 113 -21.17 12.54 -6.43
N ASP A 114 -19.87 12.35 -6.32
CA ASP A 114 -18.88 13.02 -7.17
C ASP A 114 -18.77 12.25 -8.50
N ILE A 115 -18.88 12.98 -9.62
CA ILE A 115 -18.92 12.44 -10.98
C ILE A 115 -17.89 13.16 -11.83
N ASP A 116 -16.99 12.38 -12.44
CA ASP A 116 -15.96 12.87 -13.36
C ASP A 116 -16.46 12.71 -14.80
N PHE A 117 -16.68 13.82 -15.51
CA PHE A 117 -16.93 13.83 -16.95
C PHE A 117 -15.61 13.84 -17.70
N VAL A 118 -15.41 12.79 -18.49
CA VAL A 118 -14.21 12.55 -19.28
C VAL A 118 -14.58 12.42 -20.75
N ASN A 119 -13.60 12.62 -21.62
CA ASN A 119 -13.78 12.42 -23.04
C ASN A 119 -13.34 11.03 -23.45
N LEU A 120 -14.07 10.45 -24.41
CA LEU A 120 -13.53 9.36 -25.21
C LEU A 120 -12.33 9.88 -26.00
N ARG A 121 -11.21 9.16 -25.89
CA ARG A 121 -9.97 9.66 -26.46
C ARG A 121 -9.17 8.59 -27.16
N SER A 122 -8.54 8.99 -28.25
CA SER A 122 -7.44 8.26 -28.88
C SER A 122 -6.12 8.82 -28.37
N GLU A 123 -5.14 7.96 -28.14
CA GLU A 123 -3.81 8.34 -27.66
C GLU A 123 -2.76 7.88 -28.66
N GLU A 124 -1.92 8.82 -29.11
CA GLU A 124 -0.72 8.50 -29.89
C GLU A 124 0.52 8.80 -29.06
N TYR A 125 1.34 7.76 -28.86
CA TYR A 125 2.56 7.85 -28.08
C TYR A 125 3.77 8.04 -29.01
N THR A 126 4.62 9.01 -28.68
CA THR A 126 5.93 9.14 -29.33
C THR A 126 6.97 8.34 -28.55
N HIS A 127 8.04 7.92 -29.22
CA HIS A 127 9.05 7.05 -28.60
C HIS A 127 9.73 7.69 -27.37
N ASP A 128 9.80 9.03 -27.34
CA ASP A 128 10.55 9.82 -26.36
C ASP A 128 9.70 10.47 -25.27
N SER A 129 8.37 10.56 -25.44
CA SER A 129 7.48 11.18 -24.45
C SER A 129 6.53 10.16 -23.83
N ARG A 130 6.36 10.25 -22.51
CA ARG A 130 5.31 9.50 -21.79
C ARG A 130 3.92 10.10 -22.01
N VAL A 131 3.85 11.40 -22.26
CA VAL A 131 2.56 12.09 -22.45
C VAL A 131 2.16 11.92 -23.92
N PRO A 132 1.07 11.19 -24.22
CA PRO A 132 0.61 11.03 -25.59
C PRO A 132 -0.01 12.33 -26.12
N SER A 133 -0.02 12.50 -27.43
CA SER A 133 -0.96 13.41 -28.07
C SER A 133 -2.36 12.80 -27.97
N ILE A 134 -3.33 13.63 -27.60
CA ILE A 134 -4.68 13.17 -27.30
C ILE A 134 -5.68 13.87 -28.22
N GLU A 135 -6.55 13.07 -28.84
CA GLU A 135 -7.64 13.53 -29.71
C GLU A 135 -8.96 12.88 -29.30
N PHE A 136 -10.09 13.45 -29.73
CA PHE A 136 -11.40 12.81 -29.57
C PHE A 136 -11.39 11.43 -30.25
N GLY A 137 -11.86 10.42 -29.54
CA GLY A 137 -11.86 9.04 -30.00
C GLY A 137 -13.22 8.37 -29.92
N THR A 138 -13.35 7.23 -30.58
CA THR A 138 -14.50 6.34 -30.43
C THR A 138 -14.43 5.53 -29.12
N PRO A 139 -15.53 4.92 -28.66
CA PRO A 139 -15.48 4.02 -27.51
C PRO A 139 -14.50 2.86 -27.70
N GLU A 140 -14.37 2.35 -28.94
CA GLU A 140 -13.41 1.30 -29.27
C GLU A 140 -11.96 1.80 -29.16
N GLN A 141 -11.66 2.99 -29.66
CA GLN A 141 -10.33 3.62 -29.52
C GLN A 141 -9.99 3.86 -28.05
N ASP A 142 -10.96 4.31 -27.24
CA ASP A 142 -10.78 4.47 -25.79
C ASP A 142 -10.59 3.14 -25.06
N ALA A 143 -11.28 2.08 -25.50
CA ALA A 143 -11.16 0.75 -24.93
C ALA A 143 -9.76 0.16 -25.13
N VAL A 144 -9.22 0.25 -26.35
CA VAL A 144 -7.95 -0.38 -26.71
C VAL A 144 -6.73 0.29 -26.09
N ARG A 145 -6.82 1.58 -25.76
CA ARG A 145 -5.75 2.29 -25.05
C ARG A 145 -5.71 2.01 -23.54
N ARG A 146 -6.64 1.24 -22.97
CA ARG A 146 -6.65 0.97 -21.51
C ARG A 146 -5.62 -0.08 -21.10
N ASP A 147 -5.42 -0.19 -19.80
CA ASP A 147 -4.41 -1.09 -19.21
C ASP A 147 -4.83 -2.56 -19.19
N ALA A 148 -6.11 -2.84 -18.97
CA ALA A 148 -6.66 -4.19 -18.89
C ALA A 148 -8.04 -4.28 -19.57
N THR A 149 -8.35 -5.44 -20.15
CA THR A 149 -9.66 -5.72 -20.79
C THR A 149 -10.82 -5.51 -19.82
N LEU A 150 -10.67 -5.91 -18.55
CA LEU A 150 -11.68 -5.70 -17.51
C LEU A 150 -11.95 -4.22 -17.17
N ASN A 151 -11.02 -3.31 -17.46
CA ASN A 151 -11.20 -1.86 -17.26
C ASN A 151 -11.69 -1.17 -18.53
N ALA A 152 -11.79 -1.91 -19.64
CA ALA A 152 -12.24 -1.45 -20.94
C ALA A 152 -13.73 -1.81 -21.19
N LEU A 153 -14.48 -2.07 -20.12
CA LEU A 153 -15.92 -2.25 -20.15
C LEU A 153 -16.62 -0.90 -19.98
N PHE A 154 -17.74 -0.75 -20.66
CA PHE A 154 -18.56 0.46 -20.66
C PHE A 154 -20.00 0.09 -20.29
N TYR A 155 -20.69 1.02 -19.65
CA TYR A 155 -22.13 0.94 -19.43
C TYR A 155 -22.80 2.13 -20.10
N ASN A 156 -23.55 1.87 -21.17
CA ASN A 156 -24.26 2.88 -21.92
C ASN A 156 -25.44 3.39 -21.10
N LEU A 157 -25.38 4.65 -20.64
CA LEU A 157 -26.42 5.23 -19.79
C LEU A 157 -27.73 5.44 -20.55
N ASN A 158 -27.67 5.76 -21.83
CA ASN A 158 -28.84 5.99 -22.66
C ASN A 158 -29.62 4.68 -22.86
N GLN A 159 -28.93 3.60 -23.26
CA GLN A 159 -29.55 2.30 -23.56
C GLN A 159 -29.74 1.41 -22.33
N GLY A 160 -28.95 1.61 -21.27
CA GLY A 160 -28.95 0.75 -20.08
C GLY A 160 -28.25 -0.59 -20.29
N GLU A 161 -27.31 -0.67 -21.23
CA GLU A 161 -26.64 -1.90 -21.65
C GLU A 161 -25.13 -1.87 -21.40
N ILE A 162 -24.52 -3.04 -21.28
CA ILE A 162 -23.07 -3.20 -21.11
C ILE A 162 -22.43 -3.36 -22.49
N GLU A 163 -21.41 -2.57 -22.77
CA GLU A 163 -20.66 -2.63 -24.02
C GLU A 163 -19.23 -3.13 -23.74
N ASP A 164 -18.82 -4.18 -24.45
CA ASP A 164 -17.46 -4.73 -24.41
C ASP A 164 -16.80 -4.64 -25.80
N TYR A 165 -16.17 -3.50 -26.07
CA TYR A 165 -15.48 -3.25 -27.33
C TYR A 165 -14.24 -4.13 -27.51
N THR A 166 -13.67 -4.67 -26.43
CA THR A 166 -12.55 -5.63 -26.52
C THR A 166 -13.02 -7.05 -26.88
N LYS A 167 -14.32 -7.31 -26.79
CA LYS A 167 -14.99 -8.63 -26.98
C LYS A 167 -14.47 -9.74 -26.06
N ARG A 168 -13.64 -9.38 -25.08
CA ARG A 168 -12.95 -10.31 -24.18
C ARG A 168 -13.14 -9.95 -22.72
N GLY A 169 -13.35 -8.66 -22.40
CA GLY A 169 -13.43 -8.13 -21.04
C GLY A 169 -14.44 -8.85 -20.15
N LEU A 170 -15.65 -9.15 -20.64
CA LEU A 170 -16.64 -9.91 -19.85
C LEU A 170 -16.18 -11.34 -19.57
N SER A 171 -15.60 -12.01 -20.58
CA SER A 171 -15.10 -13.38 -20.42
C SER A 171 -13.88 -13.45 -19.51
N ASP A 172 -12.98 -12.48 -19.61
CA ASP A 172 -11.76 -12.36 -18.79
C ASP A 172 -12.15 -12.08 -17.34
N LEU A 173 -13.14 -11.19 -17.12
CA LEU A 173 -13.70 -10.91 -15.80
C LEU A 173 -14.31 -12.16 -15.16
N GLN A 174 -15.10 -12.93 -15.92
CA GLN A 174 -15.72 -14.15 -15.44
C GLN A 174 -14.69 -15.25 -15.14
N ASN A 175 -13.65 -15.37 -15.95
CA ASN A 175 -12.60 -16.38 -15.75
C ASN A 175 -11.52 -15.93 -14.75
N GLY A 176 -11.53 -14.66 -14.31
CA GLY A 176 -10.52 -14.11 -13.42
C GLY A 176 -9.15 -13.99 -14.08
N ILE A 177 -9.10 -13.60 -15.35
CA ILE A 177 -7.88 -13.49 -16.15
C ILE A 177 -7.58 -12.01 -16.42
N LEU A 178 -6.32 -11.60 -16.27
CA LEU A 178 -5.82 -10.29 -16.63
C LEU A 178 -5.11 -10.32 -17.97
N LYS A 179 -5.66 -9.56 -18.92
CA LYS A 179 -5.11 -9.36 -20.27
C LYS A 179 -5.10 -7.89 -20.63
N THR A 180 -4.19 -7.49 -21.50
CA THR A 180 -4.19 -6.17 -22.13
C THR A 180 -5.15 -6.16 -23.33
N PRO A 181 -5.81 -5.01 -23.63
CA PRO A 181 -6.67 -4.89 -24.81
C PRO A 181 -5.92 -5.08 -26.13
N LEU A 182 -4.71 -4.51 -26.23
CA LEU A 182 -3.78 -4.68 -27.35
C LEU A 182 -2.67 -5.68 -27.00
N ALA A 183 -1.76 -5.94 -27.95
CA ALA A 183 -0.57 -6.76 -27.71
C ALA A 183 0.21 -6.23 -26.49
N PRO A 184 0.53 -7.07 -25.49
CA PRO A 184 1.12 -6.61 -24.22
C PRO A 184 2.39 -5.77 -24.39
N ILE A 185 3.26 -6.16 -25.33
CA ILE A 185 4.49 -5.42 -25.64
C ILE A 185 4.18 -3.96 -26.02
N LYS A 186 3.22 -3.74 -26.93
CA LYS A 186 2.82 -2.39 -27.35
C LYS A 186 2.24 -1.62 -26.17
N THR A 187 1.34 -2.24 -25.41
CA THR A 187 0.71 -1.63 -24.23
C THR A 187 1.73 -1.16 -23.19
N PHE A 188 2.80 -1.91 -22.97
CA PHE A 188 3.85 -1.53 -22.01
C PHE A 188 4.84 -0.51 -22.56
N LEU A 189 5.10 -0.50 -23.86
CA LEU A 189 5.89 0.57 -24.51
C LEU A 189 5.18 1.93 -24.42
N ASP A 190 3.85 1.94 -24.60
CA ASP A 190 3.01 3.13 -24.51
C ASP A 190 3.00 3.72 -23.09
N ASP A 191 2.75 2.91 -22.05
CA ASP A 191 2.88 3.32 -20.65
C ASP A 191 3.42 2.17 -19.77
N PRO A 192 4.72 2.18 -19.43
CA PRO A 192 5.34 1.15 -18.61
C PRO A 192 4.71 0.96 -17.22
N LEU A 193 4.04 2.00 -16.68
CA LEU A 193 3.36 1.89 -15.38
C LEU A 193 2.23 0.85 -15.41
N ARG A 194 1.70 0.51 -16.58
CA ARG A 194 0.66 -0.53 -16.76
C ARG A 194 1.12 -1.90 -16.25
N ILE A 195 2.42 -2.17 -16.25
CA ILE A 195 2.98 -3.41 -15.68
C ILE A 195 2.66 -3.50 -14.19
N ILE A 196 3.02 -2.47 -13.41
CA ILE A 196 2.76 -2.43 -11.96
C ILE A 196 1.26 -2.38 -11.69
N ARG A 197 0.47 -1.67 -12.51
CA ARG A 197 -0.99 -1.64 -12.39
C ARG A 197 -1.64 -2.99 -12.61
N LEU A 198 -1.18 -3.78 -13.58
CA LEU A 198 -1.66 -5.15 -13.81
C LEU A 198 -1.32 -6.05 -12.62
N ILE A 199 -0.09 -5.96 -12.08
CA ILE A 199 0.27 -6.68 -10.85
C ILE A 199 -0.62 -6.26 -9.68
N ARG A 200 -0.92 -4.96 -9.54
CA ARG A 200 -1.87 -4.45 -8.55
C ARG A 200 -3.27 -5.03 -8.73
N PHE A 201 -3.79 -5.09 -9.96
CA PHE A 201 -5.09 -5.70 -10.19
C PHE A 201 -5.08 -7.20 -9.88
N ALA A 202 -3.99 -7.90 -10.21
CA ALA A 202 -3.82 -9.32 -9.91
C ALA A 202 -3.88 -9.56 -8.39
N SER A 203 -3.13 -8.75 -7.64
CA SER A 203 -3.05 -8.76 -6.18
C SER A 203 -4.35 -8.33 -5.49
N LYS A 204 -5.05 -7.31 -6.01
CA LYS A 204 -6.32 -6.81 -5.46
C LYS A 204 -7.47 -7.80 -5.66
N PHE A 205 -7.59 -8.34 -6.88
CA PHE A 205 -8.74 -9.14 -7.26
C PHE A 205 -8.47 -10.65 -7.22
N ASN A 206 -7.24 -11.10 -6.99
CA ASN A 206 -6.80 -12.50 -7.14
C ASN A 206 -7.01 -13.01 -8.57
N PHE A 207 -6.72 -12.19 -9.57
CA PHE A 207 -6.81 -12.58 -10.99
C PHE A 207 -5.48 -13.14 -11.46
N VAL A 208 -5.52 -14.12 -12.35
CA VAL A 208 -4.34 -14.73 -12.98
C VAL A 208 -3.92 -13.87 -14.16
N VAL A 209 -2.64 -13.53 -14.25
CA VAL A 209 -2.09 -12.80 -15.41
C VAL A 209 -1.84 -13.80 -16.55
N GLU A 210 -2.28 -13.47 -17.77
CA GLU A 210 -2.06 -14.32 -18.94
C GLU A 210 -0.56 -14.50 -19.25
N SER A 211 -0.17 -15.68 -19.74
CA SER A 211 1.22 -16.02 -20.02
C SER A 211 1.90 -15.07 -21.01
N GLU A 212 1.24 -14.64 -22.09
CA GLU A 212 1.79 -13.66 -23.04
C GLU A 212 2.04 -12.31 -22.37
N THR A 213 1.10 -11.89 -21.51
CA THR A 213 1.23 -10.66 -20.72
C THR A 213 2.40 -10.74 -19.74
N LEU A 214 2.56 -11.87 -19.04
CA LEU A 214 3.70 -12.12 -18.14
C LEU A 214 5.04 -12.13 -18.88
N ASN A 215 5.11 -12.76 -20.05
CA ASN A 215 6.32 -12.80 -20.86
C ASN A 215 6.72 -11.39 -21.31
N ALA A 216 5.76 -10.57 -21.77
CA ALA A 216 6.04 -9.19 -22.13
C ALA A 216 6.52 -8.34 -20.95
N MET A 217 6.06 -8.60 -19.71
CA MET A 217 6.58 -7.91 -18.52
C MET A 217 8.06 -8.23 -18.23
N LYS A 218 8.53 -9.42 -18.62
CA LYS A 218 9.93 -9.87 -18.43
C LYS A 218 10.91 -9.29 -19.42
N GLU A 219 10.42 -8.75 -20.54
CA GLU A 219 11.25 -8.20 -21.59
C GLU A 219 12.09 -7.01 -21.10
N GLU A 220 13.38 -7.02 -21.41
CA GLU A 220 14.35 -6.05 -20.89
C GLU A 220 14.02 -4.60 -21.28
N HIS A 221 13.49 -4.40 -22.50
CA HIS A 221 13.09 -3.08 -22.96
C HIS A 221 11.95 -2.48 -22.10
N ASN A 222 11.04 -3.31 -21.60
CA ASN A 222 9.94 -2.88 -20.75
C ASN A 222 10.40 -2.55 -19.33
N LYS A 223 11.34 -3.35 -18.78
CA LYS A 223 11.99 -3.04 -17.49
C LYS A 223 12.76 -1.72 -17.55
N SER A 224 13.55 -1.54 -18.60
CA SER A 224 14.30 -0.30 -18.84
C SER A 224 13.36 0.90 -18.99
N ALA A 225 12.28 0.77 -19.76
CA ALA A 225 11.27 1.83 -19.91
C ALA A 225 10.58 2.18 -18.57
N LEU A 226 10.30 1.20 -17.71
CA LEU A 226 9.77 1.44 -16.38
C LEU A 226 10.72 2.27 -15.52
N SER A 227 12.03 1.97 -15.55
CA SER A 227 13.03 2.67 -14.74
C SER A 227 13.34 4.10 -15.23
N THR A 228 13.17 4.35 -16.54
CA THR A 228 13.58 5.62 -17.18
C THR A 228 12.42 6.58 -17.42
N LYS A 229 11.24 6.08 -17.79
CA LYS A 229 10.07 6.91 -18.16
C LYS A 229 9.11 7.18 -17.00
N ILE A 230 9.20 6.43 -15.90
CA ILE A 230 8.26 6.49 -14.79
C ILE A 230 8.95 7.02 -13.54
N SER A 231 8.40 8.08 -12.95
CA SER A 231 8.92 8.62 -11.70
C SER A 231 8.71 7.66 -10.54
N LYS A 232 9.61 7.74 -9.55
CA LYS A 232 9.57 6.90 -8.35
C LYS A 232 8.30 7.09 -7.51
N GLU A 233 7.74 8.30 -7.48
CA GLU A 233 6.49 8.62 -6.80
C GLU A 233 5.32 7.83 -7.39
N ARG A 234 5.25 7.71 -8.73
CA ARG A 234 4.17 6.94 -9.38
C ARG A 234 4.32 5.44 -9.15
N ILE A 235 5.55 4.94 -9.07
CA ILE A 235 5.83 3.55 -8.68
C ILE A 235 5.38 3.31 -7.24
N GLU A 236 5.68 4.22 -6.30
CA GLU A 236 5.27 4.08 -4.90
C GLU A 236 3.75 4.09 -4.72
N ILE A 237 3.02 4.94 -5.43
CA ILE A 237 1.55 4.96 -5.34
C ILE A 237 0.96 3.60 -5.73
N GLU A 238 1.46 2.99 -6.81
CA GLU A 238 0.96 1.68 -7.25
C GLU A 238 1.48 0.55 -6.34
N LEU A 239 2.73 0.62 -5.87
CA LEU A 239 3.30 -0.32 -4.91
C LEU A 239 2.53 -0.30 -3.58
N ARG A 240 2.24 0.86 -3.01
CA ARG A 240 1.45 1.00 -1.78
C ARG A 240 0.08 0.34 -1.94
N LYS A 241 -0.58 0.50 -3.10
CA LYS A 241 -1.85 -0.18 -3.39
C LYS A 241 -1.70 -1.69 -3.56
N ILE A 242 -0.54 -2.21 -3.97
CA ILE A 242 -0.23 -3.65 -3.94
C ILE A 242 -0.10 -4.11 -2.49
N LEU A 243 0.72 -3.43 -1.69
CA LEU A 243 1.02 -3.80 -0.30
C LEU A 243 -0.19 -3.73 0.64
N THR A 244 -1.19 -2.91 0.30
CA THR A 244 -2.42 -2.72 1.08
C THR A 244 -3.61 -3.52 0.56
N SER A 245 -3.43 -4.26 -0.54
CA SER A 245 -4.47 -5.05 -1.18
C SER A 245 -4.89 -6.28 -0.37
N ASN A 246 -5.83 -7.06 -0.93
CA ASN A 246 -6.30 -8.30 -0.32
C ASN A 246 -5.24 -9.42 -0.32
N ASN A 247 -4.33 -9.42 -1.30
CA ASN A 247 -3.29 -10.43 -1.45
C ASN A 247 -1.94 -9.81 -1.84
N PRO A 248 -1.30 -9.07 -0.92
CA PRO A 248 -0.02 -8.42 -1.18
C PRO A 248 1.09 -9.43 -1.51
N GLY A 249 1.09 -10.60 -0.86
CA GLY A 249 2.04 -11.68 -1.14
C GLY A 249 2.03 -12.08 -2.62
N TYR A 250 0.84 -12.32 -3.20
CA TYR A 250 0.74 -12.62 -4.63
C TYR A 250 1.29 -11.51 -5.54
N GLY A 251 1.07 -10.24 -5.17
CA GLY A 251 1.63 -9.10 -5.90
C GLY A 251 3.17 -9.06 -5.83
N LEU A 252 3.75 -9.34 -4.66
CA LEU A 252 5.20 -9.41 -4.47
C LEU A 252 5.83 -10.58 -5.22
N GLN A 253 5.19 -11.74 -5.24
CA GLN A 253 5.61 -12.89 -6.03
C GLN A 253 5.61 -12.59 -7.52
N LEU A 254 4.59 -11.87 -8.03
CA LEU A 254 4.57 -11.41 -9.40
C LEU A 254 5.73 -10.44 -9.70
N ILE A 255 6.00 -9.47 -8.82
CA ILE A 255 7.15 -8.54 -8.94
C ILE A 255 8.46 -9.32 -9.04
N ASN A 256 8.66 -10.34 -8.20
CA ASN A 256 9.83 -11.22 -8.26
C ASN A 256 9.88 -12.03 -9.56
N TYR A 257 8.76 -12.66 -9.94
CA TYR A 257 8.68 -13.52 -11.11
C TYR A 257 8.99 -12.77 -12.41
N VAL A 258 8.58 -11.51 -12.53
CA VAL A 258 8.90 -10.66 -13.69
C VAL A 258 10.22 -9.90 -13.55
N ASP A 259 10.98 -10.17 -12.48
CA ASP A 259 12.29 -9.55 -12.20
C ASP A 259 12.24 -8.02 -12.16
N LEU A 260 11.23 -7.48 -11.48
CA LEU A 260 11.06 -6.05 -11.24
C LEU A 260 11.48 -5.62 -9.84
N ALA A 261 11.75 -6.57 -8.93
CA ALA A 261 12.23 -6.26 -7.58
C ALA A 261 13.48 -5.37 -7.62
N SER A 262 14.45 -5.73 -8.47
CA SER A 262 15.70 -5.00 -8.68
C SER A 262 15.51 -3.62 -9.34
N SER A 263 14.35 -3.32 -9.92
CA SER A 263 14.05 -2.04 -10.58
C SER A 263 13.25 -1.11 -9.67
N ILE A 264 12.29 -1.68 -8.94
CA ILE A 264 11.44 -0.97 -7.96
C ILE A 264 12.28 -0.61 -6.75
N PHE A 265 13.04 -1.58 -6.23
CA PHE A 265 13.79 -1.47 -4.99
C PHE A 265 15.28 -1.16 -5.21
N TYR A 266 15.60 -0.40 -6.25
CA TYR A 266 16.97 0.08 -6.50
C TYR A 266 17.05 1.60 -6.45
N VAL A 267 18.05 2.07 -5.70
CA VAL A 267 18.33 3.48 -5.41
C VAL A 267 19.83 3.72 -5.59
N PRO A 268 20.30 4.08 -6.79
CA PRO A 268 21.73 4.22 -7.09
C PRO A 268 22.42 5.29 -6.23
N GLU A 269 21.67 6.29 -5.75
CA GLU A 269 22.17 7.38 -4.93
C GLU A 269 22.69 6.91 -3.56
N LEU A 270 22.28 5.72 -3.09
CA LEU A 270 22.75 5.17 -1.81
C LEU A 270 24.25 4.86 -1.83
N ALA A 271 24.81 4.52 -3.00
CA ALA A 271 26.24 4.27 -3.19
C ALA A 271 27.14 5.48 -2.81
N LYS A 272 26.56 6.67 -2.67
CA LYS A 272 27.28 7.89 -2.24
C LYS A 272 27.48 7.97 -0.73
N GLU A 273 26.62 7.32 0.06
CA GLU A 273 26.59 7.44 1.53
C GLU A 273 26.83 6.10 2.24
N PHE A 274 26.70 4.99 1.53
CA PHE A 274 26.79 3.64 2.07
C PHE A 274 27.78 2.79 1.28
N ASP A 275 28.26 1.73 1.92
CA ASP A 275 29.24 0.82 1.35
C ASP A 275 28.63 -0.01 0.20
N ASN A 276 29.31 -0.02 -0.95
CA ASN A 276 28.80 -0.66 -2.17
C ASN A 276 28.73 -2.18 -2.06
N GLU A 277 29.68 -2.81 -1.38
CA GLU A 277 29.70 -4.28 -1.25
C GLU A 277 28.48 -4.76 -0.46
N SER A 278 28.23 -4.14 0.70
CA SER A 278 27.05 -4.48 1.52
C SER A 278 25.72 -4.07 0.88
N LEU A 279 25.69 -3.00 0.07
CA LEU A 279 24.50 -2.64 -0.73
C LEU A 279 24.17 -3.72 -1.78
N GLU A 280 25.16 -4.20 -2.52
CA GLU A 280 24.96 -5.25 -3.52
C GLU A 280 24.61 -6.59 -2.86
N GLU A 281 25.20 -6.91 -1.70
CA GLU A 281 24.80 -8.08 -0.91
C GLU A 281 23.33 -8.01 -0.50
N ALA A 282 22.90 -6.90 0.10
CA ALA A 282 21.50 -6.69 0.49
C ALA A 282 20.54 -6.78 -0.71
N ARG A 283 20.94 -6.21 -1.86
CA ARG A 283 20.17 -6.28 -3.11
C ARG A 283 20.05 -7.71 -3.63
N SER A 284 21.13 -8.49 -3.57
CA SER A 284 21.13 -9.89 -4.03
C SER A 284 20.21 -10.78 -3.20
N GLN A 285 20.05 -10.49 -1.91
CA GLN A 285 19.20 -11.23 -0.99
C GLN A 285 17.72 -10.82 -1.08
N LEU A 286 17.43 -9.61 -1.58
CA LEU A 286 16.10 -9.00 -1.58
C LEU A 286 15.02 -9.91 -2.20
N ALA A 287 15.27 -10.43 -3.41
CA ALA A 287 14.27 -11.22 -4.13
C ALA A 287 13.93 -12.53 -3.38
N CYS A 288 14.95 -13.24 -2.90
CA CYS A 288 14.80 -14.48 -2.12
C CYS A 288 14.04 -14.22 -0.81
N HIS A 289 14.47 -13.22 -0.05
CA HIS A 289 13.83 -12.81 1.20
C HIS A 289 12.36 -12.43 1.00
N MET A 290 12.07 -11.61 -0.01
CA MET A 290 10.71 -11.19 -0.36
C MET A 290 9.84 -12.38 -0.80
N GLU A 291 10.41 -13.33 -1.53
CA GLU A 291 9.69 -14.53 -1.97
C GLU A 291 9.29 -15.39 -0.77
N ILE A 292 10.23 -15.71 0.12
CA ILE A 292 9.95 -16.50 1.33
C ILE A 292 8.92 -15.81 2.21
N ALA A 293 9.08 -14.50 2.45
CA ALA A 293 8.11 -13.71 3.22
C ALA A 293 6.70 -13.80 2.62
N SER A 294 6.59 -13.70 1.31
CA SER A 294 5.31 -13.77 0.60
C SER A 294 4.69 -15.18 0.66
N LEU A 295 5.53 -16.22 0.53
CA LEU A 295 5.12 -17.63 0.56
C LEU A 295 4.57 -18.04 1.93
N ILE A 296 5.22 -17.63 3.03
CA ILE A 296 4.84 -18.08 4.38
C ILE A 296 3.80 -17.20 5.08
N TYR A 297 3.55 -15.99 4.55
CA TYR A 297 2.62 -15.04 5.15
C TYR A 297 1.19 -15.60 5.36
N PRO A 298 0.60 -16.40 4.45
CA PRO A 298 -0.69 -17.04 4.70
C PRO A 298 -0.69 -17.93 5.95
N ASN A 299 0.32 -18.79 6.12
CA ASN A 299 0.49 -19.65 7.29
C ASN A 299 0.69 -18.83 8.57
N PHE A 300 1.52 -17.78 8.49
CA PHE A 300 1.74 -16.84 9.60
C PHE A 300 0.44 -16.18 10.03
N LYS A 301 -0.33 -15.62 9.08
CA LYS A 301 -1.64 -15.02 9.33
C LYS A 301 -2.63 -16.01 9.95
N GLN A 302 -2.70 -17.24 9.44
CA GLN A 302 -3.59 -18.26 10.00
C GLN A 302 -3.20 -18.64 11.42
N THR A 303 -1.89 -18.79 11.69
CA THR A 303 -1.38 -19.12 13.02
C THR A 303 -1.74 -18.02 14.03
N ILE A 304 -1.58 -16.74 13.68
CA ILE A 304 -2.01 -15.63 14.54
C ILE A 304 -3.54 -15.63 14.72
N ASN A 305 -4.31 -15.92 13.68
CA ASN A 305 -5.77 -15.97 13.81
C ASN A 305 -6.28 -17.08 14.75
N ASN A 306 -5.46 -18.12 14.96
CA ASN A 306 -5.73 -19.22 15.89
C ASN A 306 -5.08 -19.02 17.27
N SER A 307 -4.39 -17.91 17.48
CA SER A 307 -3.78 -17.53 18.75
C SER A 307 -4.82 -16.99 19.74
N THR A 308 -4.38 -16.52 20.91
CA THR A 308 -5.24 -15.83 21.88
C THR A 308 -6.03 -14.70 21.24
N GLU A 309 -7.27 -14.51 21.69
CA GLU A 309 -8.16 -13.47 21.16
C GLU A 309 -7.51 -12.09 21.16
N LYS A 310 -6.68 -11.78 22.16
CA LYS A 310 -5.98 -10.51 22.21
C LYS A 310 -4.98 -10.33 21.09
N PHE A 311 -4.08 -11.29 20.89
CA PHE A 311 -3.03 -11.18 19.86
C PHE A 311 -3.63 -11.16 18.44
N LYS A 312 -4.66 -11.99 18.22
CA LYS A 312 -5.50 -11.97 17.03
C LYS A 312 -6.16 -10.62 16.78
N ASN A 313 -6.78 -10.01 17.80
CA ASN A 313 -7.48 -8.72 17.63
C ASN A 313 -6.52 -7.56 17.36
N GLU A 314 -5.35 -7.54 18.00
CA GLU A 314 -4.31 -6.55 17.73
C GLU A 314 -3.78 -6.67 16.30
N PHE A 315 -3.49 -7.89 15.85
CA PHE A 315 -3.10 -8.14 14.46
C PHE A 315 -4.19 -7.72 13.48
N ALA A 316 -5.46 -8.06 13.76
CA ALA A 316 -6.58 -7.66 12.91
C ALA A 316 -6.73 -6.14 12.83
N ALA A 317 -6.56 -5.41 13.93
CA ALA A 317 -6.63 -3.95 13.96
C ALA A 317 -5.51 -3.31 13.12
N LEU A 318 -4.27 -3.81 13.24
CA LEU A 318 -3.13 -3.35 12.42
C LEU A 318 -3.36 -3.63 10.94
N MET A 319 -3.83 -4.83 10.61
CA MET A 319 -4.11 -5.26 9.24
C MET A 319 -5.45 -4.74 8.70
N ALA A 320 -6.20 -3.94 9.46
CA ALA A 320 -7.32 -3.16 8.95
C ALA A 320 -6.88 -1.74 8.51
N ASN A 321 -5.73 -1.26 9.00
CA ASN A 321 -5.20 0.05 8.68
C ASN A 321 -4.18 -0.02 7.53
N ASP A 322 -4.48 0.63 6.41
CA ASP A 322 -3.64 0.60 5.21
C ASP A 322 -2.25 1.24 5.42
N ASP A 323 -2.12 2.19 6.34
CA ASP A 323 -0.81 2.76 6.67
C ASP A 323 0.06 1.75 7.41
N TYR A 324 -0.52 1.02 8.36
CA TYR A 324 0.22 -0.01 9.08
C TYR A 324 0.52 -1.23 8.20
N LYS A 325 -0.38 -1.64 7.31
CA LYS A 325 -0.06 -2.65 6.28
C LYS A 325 1.10 -2.24 5.39
N ASN A 326 1.13 -0.98 4.94
CA ASN A 326 2.20 -0.45 4.11
C ASN A 326 3.55 -0.51 4.86
N VAL A 327 3.58 -0.01 6.10
CA VAL A 327 4.77 -0.05 6.95
C VAL A 327 5.19 -1.49 7.25
N PHE A 328 4.24 -2.39 7.55
CA PHE A 328 4.49 -3.80 7.78
C PHE A 328 5.28 -4.43 6.61
N TRP A 329 4.76 -4.29 5.40
CA TRP A 329 5.40 -4.89 4.23
C TRP A 329 6.69 -4.19 3.83
N LEU A 330 6.78 -2.87 3.91
CA LEU A 330 8.03 -2.16 3.64
C LEU A 330 9.13 -2.54 4.65
N SER A 331 8.79 -2.70 5.92
CA SER A 331 9.73 -3.18 6.92
C SER A 331 10.20 -4.59 6.64
N VAL A 332 9.30 -5.49 6.23
CA VAL A 332 9.63 -6.87 5.86
C VAL A 332 10.52 -6.91 4.62
N ILE A 333 10.12 -6.25 3.53
CA ILE A 333 10.82 -6.29 2.24
C ILE A 333 12.23 -5.69 2.35
N LEU A 334 12.37 -4.55 3.01
CA LEU A 334 13.65 -3.85 3.09
C LEU A 334 14.60 -4.43 4.15
N HIS A 335 14.18 -5.44 4.91
CA HIS A 335 15.00 -5.99 5.99
C HIS A 335 16.43 -6.41 5.59
N PRO A 336 16.72 -6.95 4.39
CA PRO A 336 18.10 -7.24 3.97
C PRO A 336 19.06 -6.03 4.04
N TYR A 337 18.54 -4.81 3.97
CA TYR A 337 19.32 -3.59 4.09
C TYR A 337 19.79 -3.26 5.53
N THR A 338 19.39 -4.02 6.56
CA THR A 338 19.83 -3.76 7.95
C THR A 338 21.34 -3.94 8.14
N ASN A 339 21.98 -4.76 7.31
CA ASN A 339 23.41 -5.07 7.41
C ASN A 339 24.29 -4.12 6.61
N VAL A 340 23.70 -3.15 5.91
CA VAL A 340 24.46 -2.20 5.08
C VAL A 340 25.22 -1.22 5.96
N LYS A 341 26.53 -1.12 5.70
CA LYS A 341 27.42 -0.26 6.47
C LYS A 341 27.35 1.17 5.92
N SER A 342 27.29 2.15 6.82
CA SER A 342 27.41 3.54 6.41
C SER A 342 28.87 3.99 6.33
N CYS A 343 29.20 4.76 5.29
CA CYS A 343 30.47 5.44 5.15
C CYS A 343 30.60 6.64 6.11
N LYS A 344 29.50 7.10 6.71
CA LYS A 344 29.45 8.23 7.65
C LYS A 344 28.76 7.81 8.96
N PRO A 345 29.20 8.31 10.12
CA PRO A 345 28.56 7.98 11.39
C PRO A 345 27.09 8.43 11.40
N ASN A 346 26.23 7.61 12.02
CA ASN A 346 24.81 7.89 12.31
C ASN A 346 23.92 8.15 11.07
N ARG A 347 24.23 7.56 9.91
CA ARG A 347 23.31 7.58 8.77
C ARG A 347 22.39 6.38 8.77
N ASP A 348 21.11 6.67 8.65
CA ASP A 348 20.02 5.71 8.57
C ASP A 348 19.72 5.38 7.11
N ILE A 349 20.01 4.15 6.72
CA ILE A 349 19.80 3.68 5.35
C ILE A 349 18.33 3.66 4.97
N PHE A 350 17.43 3.24 5.85
CA PHE A 350 16.01 3.13 5.56
C PHE A 350 15.39 4.50 5.31
N ASN A 351 15.83 5.49 6.08
CA ASN A 351 15.42 6.86 5.90
C ASN A 351 15.84 7.42 4.53
N GLN A 352 17.10 7.22 4.14
CA GLN A 352 17.60 7.69 2.84
C GLN A 352 16.97 6.92 1.68
N TYR A 353 16.88 5.60 1.82
CA TYR A 353 16.28 4.70 0.85
C TYR A 353 14.84 5.13 0.54
N LEU A 354 14.00 5.27 1.56
CA LEU A 354 12.58 5.58 1.34
C LEU A 354 12.37 7.03 0.88
N ARG A 355 13.28 7.96 1.20
CA ARG A 355 13.21 9.34 0.70
C ARG A 355 13.58 9.46 -0.78
N LEU A 356 14.64 8.77 -1.20
CA LEU A 356 15.19 8.86 -2.55
C LEU A 356 14.53 7.86 -3.51
N GLY A 357 14.19 6.68 -3.00
CA GLY A 357 13.74 5.54 -3.78
C GLY A 357 12.24 5.42 -3.96
N LEU A 358 11.48 5.31 -2.87
CA LEU A 358 10.02 5.16 -2.92
C LEU A 358 9.30 6.48 -2.59
N THR A 359 10.01 7.54 -2.21
CA THR A 359 9.41 8.86 -1.89
C THR A 359 8.24 8.77 -0.89
N SER A 360 8.31 7.83 0.05
CA SER A 360 7.20 7.53 0.96
C SER A 360 6.92 8.67 1.94
N LYS A 361 5.72 8.67 2.52
CA LYS A 361 5.35 9.70 3.52
C LYS A 361 6.27 9.66 4.74
N LYS A 362 6.60 10.84 5.30
CA LYS A 362 7.54 11.00 6.42
C LYS A 362 7.23 10.12 7.63
N SER A 363 5.94 9.94 7.95
CA SER A 363 5.50 9.14 9.08
C SER A 363 5.71 7.63 8.88
N ASP A 364 5.71 7.14 7.65
CA ASP A 364 6.04 5.73 7.34
C ASP A 364 7.54 5.52 7.35
N ILE A 365 8.29 6.47 6.77
CA ILE A 365 9.76 6.44 6.79
C ILE A 365 10.28 6.29 8.22
N ALA A 366 9.77 7.08 9.15
CA ALA A 366 10.17 7.03 10.55
C ALA A 366 9.87 5.67 11.21
N LYS A 367 8.72 5.06 10.91
CA LYS A 367 8.35 3.75 11.46
C LYS A 367 9.19 2.62 10.88
N VAL A 368 9.35 2.58 9.54
CA VAL A 368 10.14 1.56 8.87
C VAL A 368 11.60 1.59 9.33
N SER A 369 12.17 2.80 9.43
CA SER A 369 13.51 3.01 10.00
C SER A 369 13.59 2.51 11.43
N ALA A 370 12.70 2.95 12.32
CA ALA A 370 12.73 2.57 13.72
C ALA A 370 12.67 1.05 13.89
N ILE A 371 11.76 0.37 13.18
CA ILE A 371 11.59 -1.09 13.21
C ILE A 371 12.88 -1.80 12.78
N ASN A 372 13.40 -1.47 11.59
CA ASN A 372 14.53 -2.20 11.04
C ASN A 372 15.84 -1.93 11.78
N MET A 373 16.09 -0.69 12.21
CA MET A 373 17.31 -0.31 12.95
C MET A 373 17.39 -0.93 14.35
N ASN A 374 16.26 -1.38 14.91
CA ASN A 374 16.19 -1.97 16.25
C ASN A 374 15.76 -3.45 16.24
N SER A 375 15.68 -4.09 15.07
CA SER A 375 15.21 -5.47 14.90
C SER A 375 16.07 -6.49 15.66
N ALA A 376 17.40 -6.34 15.62
CA ALA A 376 18.34 -7.25 16.28
C ALA A 376 18.20 -7.28 17.81
N GLU A 377 17.77 -6.17 18.43
CA GLU A 377 17.66 -6.07 19.89
C GLU A 377 16.61 -7.00 20.48
N LEU A 378 15.57 -7.35 19.72
CA LEU A 378 14.48 -8.18 20.23
C LEU A 378 14.94 -9.62 20.53
N SER A 379 15.92 -10.13 19.77
CA SER A 379 16.46 -11.49 19.92
C SER A 379 17.01 -11.77 21.33
N ARG A 380 17.49 -10.74 22.04
CA ARG A 380 18.00 -10.87 23.41
C ARG A 380 16.91 -11.26 24.39
N PHE A 381 15.66 -10.83 24.16
CA PHE A 381 14.54 -11.11 25.04
C PHE A 381 14.11 -12.58 25.00
N PHE A 382 14.36 -13.25 23.89
CA PHE A 382 14.04 -14.67 23.73
C PHE A 382 15.21 -15.61 24.08
N SER A 383 16.44 -15.09 24.11
CA SER A 383 17.64 -15.92 24.33
C SER A 383 17.93 -16.20 25.80
N ALA A 384 17.61 -15.26 26.70
CA ALA A 384 17.78 -15.39 28.14
C ALA A 384 16.62 -14.69 28.89
N PRO A 385 15.38 -15.19 28.74
CA PRO A 385 14.17 -14.52 29.24
C PRO A 385 14.20 -14.26 30.75
N GLU A 386 14.88 -15.11 31.53
CA GLU A 386 15.04 -14.98 32.98
C GLU A 386 15.90 -13.78 33.42
N LEU A 387 16.73 -13.25 32.52
CA LEU A 387 17.57 -12.07 32.79
C LEU A 387 16.91 -10.76 32.35
N VAL A 388 15.79 -10.84 31.62
CA VAL A 388 15.10 -9.67 31.07
C VAL A 388 14.36 -8.92 32.18
N LYS A 389 14.75 -7.67 32.42
CA LYS A 389 14.06 -6.80 33.37
C LYS A 389 12.86 -6.11 32.74
N ARG A 390 11.97 -5.57 33.59
CA ARG A 390 10.83 -4.75 33.15
C ARG A 390 11.30 -3.51 32.40
N SER A 391 12.38 -2.88 32.87
CA SER A 391 13.01 -1.75 32.21
C SER A 391 13.59 -2.08 30.83
N ASP A 392 14.11 -3.28 30.60
CA ASP A 392 14.67 -3.68 29.29
C ASP A 392 13.60 -3.67 28.20
N ILE A 393 12.45 -4.29 28.48
CA ILE A 393 11.29 -4.29 27.58
C ILE A 393 10.71 -2.88 27.49
N GLY A 394 10.52 -2.20 28.62
CA GLY A 394 9.95 -0.86 28.66
C GLY A 394 10.73 0.13 27.80
N LEU A 395 12.05 0.20 27.95
CA LEU A 395 12.92 1.07 27.17
C LEU A 395 12.92 0.72 25.68
N TYR A 396 12.85 -0.57 25.34
CA TYR A 396 12.74 -1.01 23.96
C TYR A 396 11.43 -0.53 23.32
N LEU A 397 10.28 -0.76 23.97
CA LEU A 397 8.97 -0.35 23.46
C LEU A 397 8.84 1.18 23.29
N ARG A 398 9.53 1.97 24.14
CA ARG A 398 9.57 3.43 24.02
C ARG A 398 10.16 3.94 22.70
N LYS A 399 10.93 3.12 21.98
CA LYS A 399 11.45 3.44 20.65
C LYS A 399 10.37 3.43 19.57
N PHE A 400 9.19 2.87 19.86
CA PHE A 400 8.08 2.67 18.93
C PHE A 400 6.77 3.28 19.47
N PRO A 401 6.73 4.61 19.71
CA PRO A 401 5.56 5.25 20.31
C PRO A 401 4.34 5.04 19.43
N GLU A 402 3.25 4.48 19.98
CA GLU A 402 1.98 4.19 19.28
C GLU A 402 2.04 3.07 18.21
N PHE A 403 3.18 2.42 17.97
CA PHE A 403 3.29 1.32 16.99
C PHE A 403 4.17 0.16 17.46
N ALA A 404 4.33 -0.03 18.77
CA ALA A 404 5.09 -1.13 19.33
C ALA A 404 4.54 -2.51 18.92
N SER A 405 3.21 -2.67 18.87
CA SER A 405 2.57 -3.91 18.40
C SER A 405 2.97 -4.25 16.96
N LEU A 406 2.98 -3.24 16.08
CA LEU A 406 3.42 -3.39 14.69
C LEU A 406 4.87 -3.87 14.62
N ASN A 407 5.76 -3.25 15.41
CA ASN A 407 7.15 -3.67 15.50
C ASN A 407 7.28 -5.16 15.90
N LEU A 408 6.56 -5.60 16.93
CA LEU A 408 6.61 -6.98 17.38
C LEU A 408 6.12 -7.97 16.31
N ILE A 409 5.00 -7.66 15.65
CA ILE A 409 4.43 -8.52 14.60
C ILE A 409 5.32 -8.57 13.36
N VAL A 410 5.93 -7.45 12.96
CA VAL A 410 6.92 -7.44 11.87
C VAL A 410 8.09 -8.34 12.20
N ASN A 411 8.68 -8.20 13.40
CA ASN A 411 9.82 -9.01 13.81
C ASN A 411 9.45 -10.50 13.94
N ALA A 412 8.21 -10.83 14.32
CA ALA A 412 7.73 -12.21 14.33
C ALA A 412 7.76 -12.83 12.92
N LEU A 413 7.29 -12.12 11.89
CA LEU A 413 7.39 -12.59 10.51
C LEU A 413 8.85 -12.68 10.05
N LEU A 414 9.68 -11.68 10.35
CA LEU A 414 11.11 -11.68 9.99
C LEU A 414 11.85 -12.87 10.60
N ASP A 415 11.56 -13.23 11.85
CA ASP A 415 12.11 -14.42 12.49
C ASP A 415 11.64 -15.70 11.78
N CYS A 416 10.38 -15.75 11.34
CA CYS A 416 9.87 -16.88 10.54
C CYS A 416 10.62 -16.98 9.22
N VAL A 417 10.76 -15.87 8.49
CA VAL A 417 11.49 -15.83 7.20
C VAL A 417 12.92 -16.33 7.39
N ARG A 418 13.65 -15.77 8.36
CA ARG A 418 15.03 -16.15 8.66
C ARG A 418 15.17 -17.64 9.00
N LYS A 419 14.21 -18.21 9.73
CA LYS A 419 14.25 -19.63 10.09
C LYS A 419 13.88 -20.54 8.92
N VAL A 420 12.88 -20.18 8.13
CA VAL A 420 12.45 -20.92 6.95
C VAL A 420 13.54 -20.92 5.87
N ASP A 421 14.20 -19.78 5.65
CA ASP A 421 15.31 -19.62 4.70
C ASP A 421 16.49 -20.58 4.98
N GLN A 422 16.73 -20.96 6.25
CA GLN A 422 17.82 -21.88 6.62
C GLN A 422 17.64 -23.31 6.07
N PHE A 423 16.43 -23.72 5.74
CA PHE A 423 16.14 -25.07 5.24
C PHE A 423 15.29 -25.11 3.97
N THR A 424 14.84 -23.95 3.48
CA THR A 424 14.09 -23.85 2.22
C THR A 424 15.05 -23.50 1.10
N GLN A 425 15.11 -24.35 0.08
CA GLN A 425 15.83 -24.03 -1.16
C GLN A 425 14.81 -23.56 -2.19
N LEU A 426 14.79 -22.26 -2.48
CA LEU A 426 14.03 -21.76 -3.61
C LEU A 426 14.60 -22.33 -4.92
N PRO A 427 13.75 -22.72 -5.87
CA PRO A 427 14.22 -23.15 -7.18
C PRO A 427 14.90 -21.97 -7.90
N LYS A 428 15.90 -22.28 -8.75
CA LYS A 428 16.58 -21.26 -9.58
C LYS A 428 15.62 -20.49 -10.47
N GLU A 429 14.59 -21.17 -10.97
CA GLU A 429 13.48 -20.57 -11.70
C GLU A 429 12.23 -20.65 -10.84
N LEU A 430 11.68 -19.48 -10.48
CA LEU A 430 10.45 -19.41 -9.72
C LEU A 430 9.27 -19.96 -10.57
N PRO A 431 8.38 -20.76 -9.98
CA PRO A 431 7.16 -21.17 -10.66
C PRO A 431 6.29 -19.94 -10.97
N VAL A 432 5.42 -20.06 -11.98
CA VAL A 432 4.44 -19.00 -12.29
C VAL A 432 3.57 -18.76 -11.05
N PRO A 433 3.53 -17.54 -10.50
CA PRO A 433 2.73 -17.25 -9.32
C PRO A 433 1.24 -17.44 -9.60
N PHE A 434 0.52 -18.02 -8.64
CA PHE A 434 -0.93 -18.20 -8.69
C PHE A 434 -1.56 -17.70 -7.39
N PRO A 435 -2.75 -17.08 -7.42
CA PRO A 435 -3.34 -16.47 -6.22
C PRO A 435 -3.63 -17.48 -5.08
N GLU A 436 -3.84 -18.75 -5.40
CA GLU A 436 -4.23 -19.83 -4.47
C GLU A 436 -3.03 -20.62 -3.91
N VAL A 437 -1.78 -20.26 -4.23
CA VAL A 437 -0.58 -21.03 -3.81
C VAL A 437 -0.49 -21.25 -2.30
N GLY A 438 -1.11 -20.39 -1.49
CA GLY A 438 -1.21 -20.55 -0.04
C GLY A 438 -1.67 -21.96 0.38
N GLU A 439 -2.65 -22.57 -0.30
CA GLU A 439 -3.21 -23.87 0.12
C GLU A 439 -2.20 -25.03 0.13
N LYS A 440 -1.20 -25.01 -0.76
CA LYS A 440 -0.14 -26.05 -0.76
C LYS A 440 0.86 -25.87 0.37
N ILE A 441 1.20 -24.62 0.70
CA ILE A 441 2.18 -24.28 1.75
C ILE A 441 1.54 -24.40 3.14
N LEU A 442 0.22 -24.17 3.24
CA LEU A 442 -0.58 -24.48 4.44
C LEU A 442 -0.43 -25.94 4.88
N GLY A 443 -0.06 -26.86 3.98
CA GLY A 443 0.18 -28.26 4.28
C GLY A 443 1.60 -28.64 4.71
N ASP A 444 2.58 -27.73 4.67
CA ASP A 444 3.97 -28.05 5.04
C ASP A 444 4.15 -28.07 6.56
N GLU A 445 4.28 -29.27 7.14
CA GLU A 445 4.40 -29.46 8.59
C GLU A 445 5.64 -28.79 9.19
N ASN A 446 6.76 -28.73 8.46
CA ASN A 446 8.00 -28.14 8.96
C ASN A 446 7.87 -26.62 9.04
N ILE A 447 7.35 -26.00 7.97
CA ILE A 447 7.10 -24.55 7.92
C ILE A 447 6.09 -24.17 9.00
N ASN A 448 4.98 -24.91 9.11
CA ASN A 448 3.94 -24.66 10.10
C ASN A 448 4.46 -24.77 11.54
N LYS A 449 5.31 -25.75 11.83
CA LYS A 449 5.94 -25.91 13.14
C LYS A 449 6.80 -24.70 13.49
N VAL A 450 7.68 -24.27 12.58
CA VAL A 450 8.56 -23.11 12.78
C VAL A 450 7.74 -21.84 13.02
N ILE A 451 6.71 -21.60 12.21
CA ILE A 451 5.84 -20.43 12.37
C ILE A 451 5.12 -20.49 13.72
N SER A 452 4.57 -21.64 14.11
CA SER A 452 3.85 -21.80 15.38
C SER A 452 4.74 -21.55 16.59
N GLU A 453 5.96 -22.10 16.60
CA GLU A 453 6.93 -21.86 17.67
C GLU A 453 7.30 -20.38 17.79
N ILE A 454 7.52 -19.71 16.66
CA ILE A 454 7.89 -18.29 16.65
C ILE A 454 6.71 -17.43 17.09
N VAL A 455 5.53 -17.63 16.50
CA VAL A 455 4.32 -16.88 16.85
C VAL A 455 4.00 -17.00 18.34
N SER A 456 4.09 -18.21 18.91
CA SER A 456 3.87 -18.42 20.35
C SER A 456 4.86 -17.65 21.23
N ARG A 457 6.13 -17.53 20.84
CA ARG A 457 7.12 -16.72 21.59
C ARG A 457 6.73 -15.24 21.61
N TYR A 458 6.29 -14.70 20.48
CA TYR A 458 5.87 -13.29 20.41
C TYR A 458 4.55 -13.07 21.16
N GLU A 459 3.61 -13.99 21.06
CA GLU A 459 2.37 -13.96 21.84
C GLU A 459 2.65 -13.91 23.35
N ASN A 460 3.56 -14.75 23.85
CA ASN A 460 3.97 -14.73 25.26
C ASN A 460 4.59 -13.38 25.66
N LEU A 461 5.38 -12.77 24.77
CA LEU A 461 5.93 -11.44 24.98
C LEU A 461 4.81 -10.37 25.03
N PHE A 462 3.79 -10.45 24.17
CA PHE A 462 2.63 -9.56 24.22
C PHE A 462 1.88 -9.66 25.57
N VAL A 463 1.67 -10.89 26.05
CA VAL A 463 1.04 -11.15 27.36
C VAL A 463 1.91 -10.58 28.48
N GLN A 464 3.22 -10.76 28.42
CA GLN A 464 4.15 -10.22 29.41
C GLN A 464 4.15 -8.68 29.44
N ILE A 465 4.12 -8.03 28.28
CA ILE A 465 4.04 -6.56 28.17
C ILE A 465 2.80 -6.02 28.86
N GLU A 466 1.67 -6.69 28.71
CA GLU A 466 0.42 -6.32 29.41
C GLU A 466 0.50 -6.58 30.90
N ASN A 467 0.95 -7.77 31.32
CA ASN A 467 1.06 -8.13 32.73
C ASN A 467 1.99 -7.17 33.48
N TRP A 468 2.97 -6.60 32.77
CA TRP A 468 3.87 -5.59 33.30
C TRP A 468 3.35 -4.16 33.12
N ASP A 469 2.15 -3.93 32.60
CA ASP A 469 1.60 -2.59 32.34
C ASP A 469 2.56 -1.70 31.51
N LEU A 470 3.09 -2.28 30.43
CA LEU A 470 4.03 -1.61 29.53
C LEU A 470 3.40 -1.19 28.20
N THR A 471 2.12 -1.48 27.95
CA THR A 471 1.44 -1.15 26.69
C THR A 471 1.58 0.34 26.32
N ASN A 472 1.45 1.23 27.31
CA ASN A 472 1.56 2.68 27.12
C ASN A 472 2.87 3.26 27.67
N VAL A 473 3.93 2.45 27.75
CA VAL A 473 5.20 2.86 28.38
C VAL A 473 5.86 4.07 27.71
N HIS A 474 5.57 4.35 26.43
CA HIS A 474 6.02 5.55 25.72
C HIS A 474 5.49 6.86 26.30
N LEU A 475 4.35 6.83 27.00
CA LEU A 475 3.76 8.00 27.67
C LEU A 475 4.32 8.24 29.09
N VAL A 476 5.00 7.24 29.67
CA VAL A 476 5.56 7.32 31.02
C VAL A 476 6.62 8.41 31.07
N LYS A 477 6.47 9.37 31.98
CA LYS A 477 7.47 10.40 32.25
C LYS A 477 8.34 9.99 33.44
N PRO A 478 9.58 10.48 33.56
CA PRO A 478 10.38 10.31 34.78
C PRO A 478 9.63 10.87 36.00
N LEU A 479 9.64 10.14 37.12
CA LEU A 479 9.02 10.56 38.40
C LEU A 479 9.55 11.90 38.90
N ILE A 480 10.82 12.19 38.63
CA ILE A 480 11.49 13.44 39.02
C ILE A 480 12.04 14.09 37.76
N ASP A 481 11.62 15.32 37.48
CA ASP A 481 12.15 16.11 36.38
C ASP A 481 13.50 16.76 36.72
N GLY A 482 14.24 17.20 35.70
CA GLY A 482 15.59 17.73 35.89
C GLY A 482 15.65 19.01 36.73
N THR A 483 14.58 19.80 36.73
CA THR A 483 14.46 21.04 37.51
C THR A 483 14.30 20.73 38.99
N THR A 484 13.39 19.82 39.32
CA THR A 484 13.12 19.33 40.67
C THR A 484 14.34 18.64 41.22
N LEU A 485 15.02 17.83 40.40
CA LEU A 485 16.22 17.12 40.81
C LEU A 485 17.37 18.08 41.16
N SER A 486 17.63 19.06 40.29
CA SER A 486 18.69 20.06 40.49
C SER A 486 18.45 20.90 41.74
N LYS A 487 17.21 21.32 41.99
CA LYS A 487 16.81 22.04 43.21
C LYS A 487 17.01 21.20 44.46
N SER A 488 16.58 19.94 44.44
CA SER A 488 16.61 19.05 45.60
C SER A 488 18.04 18.63 45.99
N LEU A 489 18.94 18.50 45.01
CA LEU A 489 20.35 18.18 45.24
C LEU A 489 21.24 19.41 45.49
N GLY A 490 20.71 20.62 45.31
CA GLY A 490 21.51 21.86 45.40
C GLY A 490 22.62 21.95 44.36
N MET A 491 22.50 21.18 43.26
CA MET A 491 23.49 21.12 42.18
C MET A 491 23.00 21.93 40.99
N LYS A 492 23.91 22.66 40.35
CA LYS A 492 23.58 23.33 39.08
C LYS A 492 23.34 22.28 37.98
N PRO A 493 22.35 22.50 37.09
CA PRO A 493 22.17 21.64 35.92
C PRO A 493 23.48 21.49 35.13
N GLY A 494 23.80 20.27 34.72
CA GLY A 494 25.05 19.97 34.05
C GLY A 494 25.03 18.60 33.34
N PRO A 495 26.19 18.12 32.84
CA PRO A 495 26.29 16.87 32.07
C PRO A 495 25.78 15.61 32.80
N TRP A 496 25.74 15.64 34.14
CA TRP A 496 25.21 14.57 35.00
C TRP A 496 23.69 14.39 34.90
N LEU A 497 22.96 15.43 34.49
CA LEU A 497 21.49 15.47 34.62
C LEU A 497 20.80 14.48 33.67
N ARG A 498 21.22 14.45 32.40
CA ARG A 498 20.64 13.56 31.39
C ARG A 498 20.83 12.07 31.73
N PRO A 499 22.05 11.56 32.00
CA PRO A 499 22.23 10.15 32.34
C PRO A 499 21.53 9.79 33.66
N THR A 500 21.44 10.71 34.62
CA THR A 500 20.68 10.49 35.86
C THR A 500 19.17 10.34 35.58
N ILE A 501 18.60 11.18 34.70
CA ILE A 501 17.18 11.05 34.29
C ILE A 501 16.93 9.73 33.56
N GLU A 502 17.88 9.28 32.74
CA GLU A 502 17.80 7.98 32.07
C GLU A 502 17.86 6.82 33.10
N GLU A 503 18.72 6.88 34.13
CA GLU A 503 18.75 5.92 35.24
C GLU A 503 17.48 5.96 36.10
N ILE A 504 16.89 7.14 36.34
CA ILE A 504 15.59 7.29 37.02
C ILE A 504 14.50 6.56 36.23
N LEU A 505 14.48 6.74 34.90
CA LEU A 505 13.52 6.07 34.02
C LEU A 505 13.71 4.54 34.04
N VAL A 506 14.95 4.04 34.08
CA VAL A 506 15.22 2.60 34.22
C VAL A 506 14.69 2.10 35.56
N TRP A 507 15.06 2.76 36.65
CA TRP A 507 14.70 2.36 38.01
C TRP A 507 13.18 2.39 38.24
N GLN A 508 12.47 3.42 37.78
CA GLN A 508 11.02 3.50 37.93
C GLN A 508 10.30 2.42 37.12
N LEU A 509 10.87 2.01 35.98
CA LEU A 509 10.32 0.90 35.21
C LEU A 509 10.54 -0.43 35.94
N ASP A 510 11.61 -0.60 36.69
CA ASP A 510 11.79 -1.80 37.51
C ASP A 510 11.02 -1.76 38.84
N ASN A 511 10.60 -0.57 39.29
CA ASN A 511 9.89 -0.34 40.56
C ASN A 511 8.57 0.44 40.35
N PRO A 512 7.56 -0.15 39.67
CA PRO A 512 6.36 0.58 39.23
C PRO A 512 5.45 1.10 40.36
N GLN A 513 5.59 0.57 41.58
CA GLN A 513 4.79 0.96 42.75
C GLN A 513 5.55 1.90 43.70
N SER A 514 6.78 2.29 43.35
CA SER A 514 7.63 3.08 44.24
C SER A 514 7.27 4.55 44.26
N SER A 515 7.52 5.18 45.41
CA SER A 515 7.22 6.58 45.65
C SER A 515 8.30 7.53 45.10
N VAL A 516 7.97 8.82 45.00
CA VAL A 516 8.93 9.87 44.65
C VAL A 516 10.08 9.94 45.66
N ASP A 517 9.80 9.70 46.95
CA ASP A 517 10.81 9.72 48.01
C ASP A 517 11.82 8.56 47.87
N GLU A 518 11.33 7.36 47.55
CA GLU A 518 12.18 6.20 47.24
C GLU A 518 13.04 6.46 46.00
N CYS A 519 12.49 7.15 45.00
CA CYS A 519 13.23 7.57 43.82
C CYS A 519 14.36 8.55 44.18
N PHE A 520 14.12 9.50 45.09
CA PHE A 520 15.17 10.40 45.56
C PHE A 520 16.31 9.68 46.28
N GLU A 521 16.00 8.67 47.10
CA GLU A 521 17.03 7.85 47.77
C GLU A 521 17.86 7.06 46.75
N PHE A 522 17.22 6.47 45.74
CA PHE A 522 17.95 5.86 44.62
C PHE A 522 18.88 6.88 43.93
N VAL A 523 18.38 8.08 43.61
CA VAL A 523 19.21 9.09 42.94
C VAL A 523 20.41 9.49 43.78
N LYS A 524 20.24 9.72 45.10
CA LYS A 524 21.36 10.00 46.01
C LYS A 524 22.45 8.92 45.96
N SER A 525 22.07 7.65 45.77
CA SER A 525 23.01 6.53 45.69
C SER A 525 23.85 6.51 44.40
N ILE A 526 23.33 7.03 43.28
CA ILE A 526 24.01 6.99 41.98
C ILE A 526 24.74 8.30 41.62
N ILE A 527 24.34 9.43 42.21
CA ILE A 527 24.97 10.75 41.97
C ILE A 527 26.50 10.76 42.14
N PRO A 528 27.11 10.03 43.10
CA PRO A 528 28.57 9.97 43.21
C PRO A 528 29.29 9.49 41.94
N LYS A 529 28.62 8.76 41.03
CA LYS A 529 29.19 8.35 39.73
C LYS A 529 29.46 9.52 38.78
N TYR A 530 28.82 10.66 39.02
CA TYR A 530 28.78 11.81 38.11
C TYR A 530 29.39 13.09 38.70
N LYS A 531 29.93 13.00 39.92
CA LYS A 531 30.78 14.03 40.52
C LYS A 531 32.22 13.81 40.07
#